data_AF-A0A924MLY8-F1
#
_entry.id   AF-A0A924MLY8-F1
#
_cell.length_a   1.000
_cell.length_b   1.000
_cell.length_c   1.000
_cell.angle_alpha   90.00
_cell.angle_beta   90.00
_cell.angle_gamma   90.00
#
_symmetry.space_group_name_H-M   'P 1'
#
loop_
_entity.id
_entity.type
_entity.pdbx_description
1 polymer ?
#
loop_
_entity_poly.entity_id
_entity_poly.type
_entity_poly.pdbx_seq_one_letter_code
_entity_poly.pdbx_strand_id
1 'polypeptide(L)'
;MLTPRRAPAVPQRLSAPVIVVGNFTAGGTGKTPVVIALAKFLEAQGLQPGIISRGHGRKSSAPLQVTEATAVSECGDEPRLMFERTGVPVWVDVDRTAAAR
;
A
#
# COMPACT_ATOMS: atom_id res chain seq x y z
N MET A 1 -9.10 -21.99 20.06
CA MET A 1 -8.21 -20.88 20.47
C MET A 1 -8.82 -19.59 19.94
N LEU A 2 -9.50 -18.81 20.78
CA LEU A 2 -10.16 -17.56 20.38
C LEU A 2 -9.09 -16.47 20.23
N THR A 3 -8.92 -15.93 19.01
CA THR A 3 -8.06 -14.76 18.77
C THR A 3 -8.60 -13.58 19.57
N PRO A 4 -7.79 -12.90 20.41
CA PRO A 4 -8.28 -11.78 21.20
C PRO A 4 -8.85 -10.69 20.29
N ARG A 5 -10.03 -10.17 20.65
CA ARG A 5 -10.64 -9.01 19.99
C ARG A 5 -9.63 -7.86 20.03
N ARG A 6 -9.15 -7.43 18.87
CA ARG A 6 -8.27 -6.26 18.75
C ARG A 6 -9.01 -5.05 19.32
N ALA A 7 -8.37 -4.33 20.24
CA ALA A 7 -8.89 -3.05 20.70
C ALA A 7 -9.14 -2.12 19.50
N PRO A 8 -10.18 -1.27 19.53
CA PRO A 8 -10.46 -0.33 18.46
C PRO A 8 -9.25 0.58 18.23
N ALA A 9 -8.83 0.71 16.96
CA ALA A 9 -7.72 1.57 16.61
C ALA A 9 -8.10 3.05 16.79
N VAL A 10 -7.21 3.84 17.36
CA VAL A 10 -7.39 5.30 17.46
C VAL A 10 -7.08 5.91 16.09
N PRO A 11 -8.01 6.66 15.47
CA PRO A 11 -7.74 7.33 14.19
C PRO A 11 -6.58 8.33 14.31
N GLN A 12 -5.65 8.26 13.37
CA GLN A 12 -4.50 9.17 13.29
C GLN A 12 -4.70 10.13 12.12
N ARG A 13 -4.47 11.43 12.33
CA ARG A 13 -4.49 12.42 11.24
C ARG A 13 -3.12 12.50 10.57
N LEU A 14 -3.13 12.57 9.25
CA LEU A 14 -1.96 12.77 8.41
C LEU A 14 -2.05 14.15 7.74
N SER A 15 -0.91 14.69 7.32
CA SER A 15 -0.83 16.00 6.65
C SER A 15 -1.42 15.99 5.24
N ALA A 16 -1.38 14.83 4.58
CA ALA A 16 -1.95 14.63 3.25
C ALA A 16 -3.34 13.97 3.30
N PRO A 17 -4.22 14.21 2.30
CA PRO A 17 -5.45 13.44 2.11
C PRO A 17 -5.15 11.94 1.93
N VAL A 18 -5.99 11.08 2.51
CA VAL A 18 -5.79 9.62 2.49
C VAL A 18 -6.99 8.94 1.85
N ILE A 19 -6.75 8.13 0.81
CA ILE A 19 -7.76 7.28 0.19
C ILE A 19 -7.45 5.83 0.56
N VAL A 20 -8.41 5.15 1.23
CA VAL A 20 -8.27 3.74 1.60
C VAL A 20 -9.01 2.88 0.59
N VAL A 21 -8.27 2.05 -0.15
CA VAL A 21 -8.84 1.05 -1.07
C VAL A 21 -8.85 -0.32 -0.38
N GLY A 22 -10.04 -0.79 0.00
CA GLY A 22 -10.26 -2.08 0.64
C GLY A 22 -11.21 -2.98 -0.15
N ASN A 23 -11.30 -4.25 0.24
CA ASN A 23 -12.34 -5.16 -0.25
C ASN A 23 -12.84 -6.07 0.88
N PHE A 24 -14.10 -6.49 0.81
CA PHE A 24 -14.76 -7.33 1.80
C PHE A 24 -14.31 -8.81 1.73
N THR A 25 -13.87 -9.30 0.57
CA THR A 25 -13.47 -10.70 0.36
C THR A 25 -11.94 -10.87 0.23
N ALA A 26 -11.44 -12.00 0.73
CA ALA A 26 -10.06 -12.46 0.52
C ALA A 26 -9.96 -13.12 -0.86
N GLY A 27 -9.07 -12.61 -1.74
CA GLY A 27 -8.89 -13.08 -3.11
C GLY A 27 -8.58 -11.96 -4.12
N GLY A 28 -8.42 -12.35 -5.39
CA GLY A 28 -8.13 -11.48 -6.54
C GLY A 28 -9.31 -10.60 -6.93
N THR A 29 -9.53 -9.53 -6.19
CA THR A 29 -10.78 -8.74 -6.23
C THR A 29 -10.60 -7.38 -6.89
N GLY A 30 -9.63 -7.25 -7.79
CA GLY A 30 -9.42 -6.01 -8.56
C GLY A 30 -8.86 -4.81 -7.78
N LYS A 31 -8.48 -4.96 -6.49
CA LYS A 31 -7.89 -3.86 -5.70
C LYS A 31 -6.66 -3.27 -6.37
N THR A 32 -5.73 -4.11 -6.80
CA THR A 32 -4.49 -3.68 -7.45
C THR A 32 -4.75 -2.90 -8.75
N PRO A 33 -5.61 -3.39 -9.69
CA PRO A 33 -6.07 -2.57 -10.81
C PRO A 33 -6.70 -1.22 -10.41
N VAL A 34 -7.54 -1.20 -9.37
CA VAL A 34 -8.18 0.05 -8.90
C VAL A 34 -7.15 1.04 -8.34
N VAL A 35 -6.19 0.57 -7.54
CA VAL A 35 -5.13 1.43 -6.99
C VAL A 35 -4.27 2.01 -8.11
N ILE A 36 -3.89 1.19 -9.10
CA ILE A 36 -3.13 1.63 -10.28
C ILE A 36 -3.91 2.70 -11.07
N ALA A 37 -5.20 2.46 -11.33
CA ALA A 37 -6.04 3.40 -12.06
C ALA A 37 -6.22 4.73 -11.30
N LEU A 38 -6.42 4.65 -9.99
CA LEU A 38 -6.54 5.84 -9.14
C LEU A 38 -5.25 6.65 -9.09
N ALA A 39 -4.09 6.02 -8.91
CA ALA A 39 -2.81 6.70 -8.89
C ALA A 39 -2.56 7.44 -10.22
N LYS A 40 -2.76 6.76 -11.36
CA LYS A 40 -2.64 7.38 -12.69
C LYS A 40 -3.61 8.52 -12.91
N PHE A 41 -4.85 8.37 -12.44
CA PHE A 41 -5.85 9.43 -12.54
C PHE A 41 -5.38 10.67 -11.75
N LEU A 42 -4.93 10.50 -10.51
CA LEU A 42 -4.45 11.61 -9.69
C LEU A 42 -3.20 12.28 -10.28
N GLU A 43 -2.25 11.51 -10.80
CA GLU A 43 -1.10 12.06 -11.54
C GLU A 43 -1.55 12.85 -12.77
N ALA A 44 -2.51 12.34 -13.55
CA ALA A 44 -3.05 13.05 -14.71
C ALA A 44 -3.80 14.35 -14.34
N GLN A 45 -4.21 14.50 -13.08
CA GLN A 45 -4.73 15.76 -12.54
C GLN A 45 -3.64 16.69 -11.98
N GLY A 46 -2.35 16.34 -12.16
CA GLY A 46 -1.21 17.14 -11.67
C GLY A 46 -0.91 16.96 -10.18
N LEU A 47 -1.48 15.93 -9.53
CA LEU A 47 -1.19 15.62 -8.14
C LEU A 47 0.00 14.67 -8.03
N GLN A 48 0.55 14.55 -6.82
CA GLN A 48 1.70 13.69 -6.50
C GLN A 48 1.27 12.57 -5.53
N PRO A 49 0.56 11.54 -6.01
CA PRO A 49 0.10 10.45 -5.15
C PRO A 49 1.26 9.56 -4.70
N GLY A 50 1.10 8.93 -3.53
CA GLY A 50 1.93 7.82 -3.07
C GLY A 50 1.05 6.62 -2.72
N ILE A 51 1.61 5.42 -2.81
CA ILE A 51 0.90 4.17 -2.51
C ILE A 51 1.52 3.51 -1.28
N ILE A 52 0.70 3.12 -0.31
CA ILE A 52 1.12 2.34 0.85
C ILE A 52 0.45 0.97 0.81
N SER A 53 1.26 -0.09 0.78
CA SER A 53 0.80 -1.47 0.87
C SER A 53 1.30 -2.14 2.15
N ARG A 54 0.66 -3.25 2.53
CA ARG A 54 1.16 -4.11 3.61
C ARG A 54 2.26 -5.06 3.13
N GLY A 55 2.34 -5.33 1.83
CA GLY A 55 3.30 -6.27 1.24
C GLY A 55 2.98 -7.72 1.53
N HIS A 56 1.87 -8.20 0.94
CA HIS A 56 1.50 -9.61 1.05
C HIS A 56 2.58 -10.52 0.45
N GLY A 57 2.91 -11.62 1.13
CA GLY A 57 3.90 -12.60 0.67
C GLY A 57 5.37 -12.23 0.89
N ARG A 58 5.67 -11.06 1.46
CA ARG A 58 7.07 -10.66 1.72
C ARG A 58 7.65 -11.29 2.99
N LYS A 59 8.97 -11.46 3.05
CA LYS A 59 9.67 -12.10 4.17
C LYS A 59 9.94 -11.18 5.37
N SER A 60 10.14 -9.89 5.13
CA SER A 60 10.45 -8.90 6.17
C SER A 60 9.21 -8.16 6.66
N SER A 61 9.23 -7.63 7.88
CA SER A 61 8.22 -6.68 8.36
C SER A 61 8.74 -5.24 8.44
N ALA A 62 10.01 -4.99 8.14
CA ALA A 62 10.61 -3.66 8.16
C ALA A 62 9.98 -2.72 7.12
N PRO A 63 9.82 -1.43 7.42
CA PRO A 63 9.41 -0.44 6.43
C PRO A 63 10.34 -0.48 5.21
N LEU A 64 9.77 -0.46 4.01
CA LEU A 64 10.53 -0.57 2.77
C LEU A 64 9.94 0.34 1.70
N GLN A 65 10.76 1.24 1.15
CA GLN A 65 10.44 1.90 -0.10
C GLN A 65 10.74 0.96 -1.26
N VAL A 66 9.78 0.78 -2.16
CA VAL A 66 10.00 0.02 -3.39
C VAL A 66 10.77 0.91 -4.38
N THR A 67 11.85 0.36 -4.91
CA THR A 67 12.69 0.98 -5.94
C THR A 67 12.94 -0.03 -7.05
N GLU A 68 13.61 0.39 -8.13
CA GLU A 68 13.98 -0.52 -9.22
C GLU A 68 14.88 -1.68 -8.78
N ALA A 69 15.69 -1.47 -7.73
CA ALA A 69 16.59 -2.48 -7.17
C ALA A 69 15.89 -3.43 -6.18
N THR A 70 14.66 -3.12 -5.76
CA THR A 70 13.96 -3.89 -4.73
C THR A 70 13.44 -5.22 -5.30
N ALA A 71 13.83 -6.34 -4.68
CA ALA A 71 13.38 -7.64 -5.12
C ALA A 71 11.91 -7.89 -4.74
N VAL A 72 11.20 -8.66 -5.57
CA VAL A 72 9.82 -9.10 -5.30
C VAL A 72 9.72 -9.86 -3.97
N SER A 73 10.74 -10.63 -3.60
CA SER A 73 10.80 -11.36 -2.32
C SER A 73 10.83 -10.44 -1.09
N GLU A 74 11.21 -9.17 -1.26
CA GLU A 74 11.32 -8.17 -0.19
C GLU A 74 10.09 -7.29 -0.08
N CYS A 75 9.47 -6.92 -1.21
CA CYS A 75 8.32 -6.02 -1.23
C CYS A 75 6.97 -6.73 -1.45
N GLY A 76 6.98 -7.92 -2.05
CA GLY A 76 5.80 -8.66 -2.50
C GLY A 76 5.43 -8.35 -3.96
N ASP A 77 4.63 -9.24 -4.56
CA ASP A 77 4.23 -9.14 -5.98
C ASP A 77 3.40 -7.88 -6.25
N GLU A 78 2.39 -7.61 -5.41
CA GLU A 78 1.48 -6.49 -5.65
C GLU A 78 2.20 -5.12 -5.54
N PRO A 79 3.02 -4.83 -4.51
CA PRO A 79 3.74 -3.55 -4.45
C PRO A 79 4.74 -3.37 -5.59
N ARG A 80 5.44 -4.43 -6.01
CA ARG A 80 6.33 -4.35 -7.18
C ARG A 80 5.54 -4.00 -8.43
N LEU A 81 4.42 -4.68 -8.68
CA LEU A 81 3.56 -4.42 -9.82
C LEU A 81 2.99 -3.00 -9.81
N MET A 82 2.56 -2.50 -8.65
CA MET A 82 2.07 -1.12 -8.52
C MET A 82 3.17 -0.11 -8.87
N PHE A 83 4.37 -0.29 -8.34
CA PHE A 83 5.52 0.57 -8.63
C PHE A 83 5.84 0.55 -10.14
N GLU A 84 5.96 -0.62 -10.76
CA GLU A 84 6.24 -0.76 -12.21
C GLU A 84 5.17 -0.11 -13.10
N ARG A 85 3.90 -0.20 -12.70
CA ARG A 85 2.78 0.25 -13.54
C ARG A 85 2.48 1.73 -13.40
N THR A 86 2.91 2.35 -12.31
CA THR A 86 2.55 3.73 -11.97
C THR A 86 3.76 4.65 -11.96
N GLY A 87 4.94 4.19 -11.53
CA GLY A 87 6.12 5.04 -11.33
C GLY A 87 6.03 5.95 -10.09
N VAL A 88 4.92 5.91 -9.35
CA VAL A 88 4.75 6.74 -8.15
C VAL A 88 5.50 6.13 -6.95
N PRO A 89 5.80 6.92 -5.90
CA PRO A 89 6.36 6.37 -4.67
C PRO A 89 5.48 5.26 -4.09
N VAL A 90 6.06 4.08 -3.88
CA VAL A 90 5.39 2.95 -3.24
C VAL A 90 6.14 2.54 -1.97
N TRP A 91 5.42 2.47 -0.85
CA TRP A 91 5.94 2.05 0.44
C TRP A 91 5.24 0.79 0.93
N VAL A 92 5.99 -0.06 1.63
CA VAL A 92 5.51 -1.31 2.19
C VAL A 92 5.77 -1.35 3.69
N ASP A 93 4.69 -1.34 4.46
CA ASP A 93 4.73 -1.34 5.93
C ASP A 93 3.47 -1.96 6.54
N VAL A 94 3.63 -2.65 7.66
CA VAL A 94 2.51 -3.12 8.50
C VAL A 94 1.86 -1.96 9.25
N ASP A 95 2.63 -0.91 9.57
CA ASP A 95 2.15 0.36 10.12
C ASP A 95 2.01 1.40 8.99
N ARG A 96 0.80 1.45 8.41
CA ARG A 96 0.50 2.39 7.33
C ARG A 96 0.50 3.85 7.78
N THR A 97 0.33 4.11 9.08
CA THR A 97 0.39 5.48 9.60
C THR A 97 1.82 5.95 9.68
N ALA A 98 2.75 5.08 10.12
CA ALA A 98 4.17 5.38 10.11
C ALA A 98 4.69 5.62 8.67
N ALA A 99 4.32 4.74 7.73
CA ALA A 99 4.73 4.88 6.33
C ALA A 99 4.15 6.11 5.59
N ALA A 100 3.13 6.75 6.14
CA ALA A 100 2.47 7.93 5.54
C ALA A 100 2.97 9.26 6.10
N ARG A 101 3.93 9.24 7.04
CA ARG A 101 4.57 10.44 7.61
C ARG A 101 5.83 10.78 6.84
#